data_AF-A0A7S0A930-F1
#
_entry.id   AF-A0A7S0A930-F1
#
_cell.length_a   1.000
_cell.length_b   1.000
_cell.length_c   1.000
_cell.angle_alpha   90.00
_cell.angle_beta   90.00
_cell.angle_gamma   90.00
#
_symmetry.space_group_name_H-M   'P 1'
#
loop_
_entity.id
_entity.type
_entity.pdbx_description
1 polymer ?
#
loop_
_entity_poly.entity_id
_entity_poly.type
_entity_poly.pdbx_seq_one_letter_code
_entity_poly.pdbx_strand_id
1 'polypeptide(L)'
;MGNAFNTVVEHVLSDCRITRRCDGYEEPGIRSERLEGMMEELFRLHDLNANGTLEEVELVKLNEKIAILHRGVDADRESVRNRYRTIFRAELDPEGEPVPYVTFRKYMFRMLDSLDPDEPTQAMIMDQFIAEADLALAAFPGSLKVRPGTLAALPAKGSLPQFKASEVVISPTTMAMGVKYGGG
;
A
#
# COMPACT_ATOMS: atom_id res chain seq x y z
N MET A 1 11.93 17.68 5.25
CA MET A 1 11.79 16.58 6.21
C MET A 1 11.09 15.46 5.47
N GLY A 2 11.62 14.24 5.43
CA GLY A 2 10.94 13.13 4.77
C GLY A 2 11.85 12.29 3.89
N ASN A 3 12.66 11.46 4.54
CA ASN A 3 13.31 10.30 3.90
C ASN A 3 13.47 9.13 4.89
N ALA A 4 13.11 9.29 6.17
CA ALA A 4 13.50 8.37 7.22
C ALA A 4 12.75 7.03 7.16
N PHE A 5 11.43 7.02 7.00
CA PHE A 5 10.67 5.75 6.96
C PHE A 5 11.09 4.90 5.77
N ASN A 6 11.03 5.44 4.56
CA ASN A 6 11.49 4.69 3.39
C ASN A 6 12.96 4.32 3.56
N THR A 7 13.87 5.17 4.01
CA THR A 7 15.28 4.75 4.16
C THR A 7 15.47 3.67 5.22
N VAL A 8 14.76 3.72 6.35
CA VAL A 8 14.84 2.72 7.43
C VAL A 8 14.21 1.40 6.98
N VAL A 9 13.04 1.46 6.36
CA VAL A 9 12.32 0.30 5.80
C VAL A 9 13.02 -0.25 4.55
N GLU A 10 13.63 0.59 3.70
CA GLU A 10 14.51 0.23 2.56
C GLU A 10 15.82 -0.39 3.02
N HIS A 11 16.46 0.11 4.08
CA HIS A 11 17.65 -0.55 4.64
C HIS A 11 17.31 -1.92 5.21
N VAL A 12 16.24 -2.04 6.02
CA VAL A 12 15.84 -3.30 6.66
C VAL A 12 15.38 -4.36 5.65
N LEU A 13 14.66 -3.95 4.61
CA LEU A 13 14.09 -4.89 3.64
C LEU A 13 15.00 -5.13 2.43
N SER A 14 15.97 -4.25 2.13
CA SER A 14 16.99 -4.54 1.10
C SER A 14 18.13 -5.38 1.65
N ASP A 15 18.47 -5.26 2.94
CA ASP A 15 19.26 -6.25 3.66
C ASP A 15 18.35 -7.45 3.97
N CYS A 16 18.15 -8.30 2.98
CA CYS A 16 17.48 -9.61 3.08
C CYS A 16 18.27 -10.60 3.97
N ARG A 17 18.65 -10.16 5.18
CA ARG A 17 19.29 -10.93 6.27
C ARG A 17 18.27 -11.51 7.25
N ILE A 18 16.97 -11.21 7.08
CA ILE A 18 15.87 -11.92 7.76
C ILE A 18 15.78 -13.40 7.29
N THR A 19 16.62 -13.81 6.33
CA THR A 19 16.78 -15.20 5.89
C THR A 19 17.78 -16.04 6.71
N ARG A 20 18.29 -15.57 7.86
CA ARG A 20 18.94 -16.51 8.79
C ARG A 20 17.87 -17.36 9.46
N ARG A 21 17.72 -18.59 8.95
CA ARG A 21 17.20 -19.76 9.69
C ARG A 21 17.54 -19.64 11.18
N CYS A 22 16.50 -19.48 11.99
CA CYS A 22 16.51 -19.90 13.38
C CYS A 22 15.15 -20.54 13.64
N ASP A 23 15.15 -21.86 13.75
CA ASP A 23 14.07 -22.67 14.29
C ASP A 23 13.89 -22.29 15.78
N GLY A 24 13.24 -21.16 16.01
CA GLY A 24 13.03 -20.57 17.33
C GLY A 24 11.86 -19.61 17.26
N TYR A 25 10.70 -20.07 17.72
CA TYR A 25 9.53 -19.24 17.97
C TYR A 25 9.84 -18.35 19.19
N GLU A 26 10.75 -17.40 19.06
CA GLU A 26 10.86 -16.34 20.06
C GLU A 26 9.58 -15.51 19.93
N GLU A 27 8.67 -15.74 20.87
CA GLU A 27 7.57 -14.82 21.12
C GLU A 27 8.17 -13.44 21.40
N PRO A 28 7.65 -12.36 20.80
CA PRO A 28 8.08 -11.02 21.14
C PRO A 28 8.03 -10.85 22.66
N GLY A 29 9.13 -10.37 23.26
CA GLY A 29 9.17 -10.07 24.69
C GLY A 29 8.03 -9.15 25.12
N ILE A 30 7.70 -9.17 26.41
CA ILE A 30 6.66 -8.29 26.99
C ILE A 30 7.01 -6.84 26.65
N ARG A 31 6.10 -6.13 25.95
CA ARG A 31 6.24 -4.71 25.61
C ARG A 31 5.45 -3.85 26.58
N SER A 32 5.81 -2.57 26.69
CA SER A 32 4.95 -1.64 27.40
C SER A 32 3.57 -1.53 26.77
N GLU A 33 2.55 -1.26 27.59
CA GLU A 33 1.18 -0.99 27.14
C GLU A 33 1.12 0.13 26.10
N ARG A 34 2.02 1.10 26.18
CA ARG A 34 2.12 2.18 25.19
C ARG A 34 2.48 1.63 23.82
N LEU A 35 3.53 0.83 23.72
CA LEU A 35 4.00 0.32 22.43
C LEU A 35 3.00 -0.69 21.82
N GLU A 36 2.33 -1.49 22.66
CA GLU A 36 1.20 -2.33 22.24
C GLU A 36 0.05 -1.49 21.66
N GLY A 37 -0.34 -0.40 22.33
CA GLY A 37 -1.39 0.49 21.84
C GLY A 37 -1.06 1.11 20.48
N MET A 38 0.20 1.48 20.26
CA MET A 38 0.70 1.96 18.96
C MET A 38 0.67 0.86 17.89
N MET A 39 0.98 -0.39 18.26
CA MET A 39 0.92 -1.52 17.34
C MET A 39 -0.51 -1.81 16.87
N GLU A 40 -1.47 -1.78 17.80
CA GLU A 40 -2.90 -1.91 17.47
C GLU A 40 -3.39 -0.75 16.59
N GLU A 41 -2.96 0.47 16.88
CA GLU A 41 -3.29 1.64 16.06
C GLU A 41 -2.77 1.49 14.64
N LEU A 42 -1.50 1.11 14.48
CA LEU A 42 -0.91 0.88 13.17
C LEU A 42 -1.66 -0.22 12.39
N PHE A 43 -2.08 -1.30 13.06
CA PHE A 43 -2.89 -2.34 12.43
C PHE A 43 -4.24 -1.81 11.96
N ARG A 44 -4.94 -1.01 12.78
CA ARG A 44 -6.22 -0.38 12.39
C ARG A 44 -6.08 0.53 11.18
N LEU A 45 -4.95 1.22 11.02
CA LEU A 45 -4.69 2.05 9.85
C LEU A 45 -4.38 1.22 8.59
N HIS A 46 -3.87 -0.01 8.76
CA HIS A 46 -3.63 -0.94 7.66
C HIS A 46 -4.89 -1.72 7.25
N ASP A 47 -5.81 -2.00 8.18
CA ASP A 47 -7.11 -2.64 7.91
C ASP A 47 -8.07 -1.66 7.22
N LEU A 48 -7.83 -1.44 5.92
CA LEU A 48 -8.49 -0.41 5.11
C LEU A 48 -10.01 -0.65 4.94
N ASN A 49 -10.47 -1.88 5.15
CA ASN A 49 -11.89 -2.23 5.09
C ASN A 49 -12.54 -2.51 6.46
N ALA A 50 -11.75 -2.42 7.55
CA ALA A 50 -12.18 -2.62 8.93
C ALA A 50 -12.78 -4.01 9.20
N ASN A 51 -12.23 -5.08 8.60
CA ASN A 51 -12.71 -6.46 8.79
C ASN A 51 -11.99 -7.23 9.90
N GLY A 52 -10.99 -6.63 10.56
CA GLY A 52 -10.21 -7.24 11.64
C GLY A 52 -9.05 -8.12 11.17
N THR A 53 -8.76 -8.13 9.87
CA THR A 53 -7.62 -8.83 9.26
C THR A 53 -6.86 -7.90 8.33
N LEU A 54 -5.57 -8.17 8.11
CA LEU A 54 -4.76 -7.48 7.14
C LEU A 54 -4.68 -8.30 5.85
N GLU A 55 -5.17 -7.75 4.75
CA GLU A 55 -5.06 -8.37 3.43
C GLU A 55 -3.78 -7.92 2.68
N GLU A 56 -3.21 -8.79 1.83
CA GLU A 56 -2.03 -8.48 1.00
C GLU A 56 -2.19 -7.15 0.24
N VAL A 57 -3.38 -6.97 -0.33
CA VAL A 57 -3.72 -5.78 -1.12
C VAL A 57 -3.79 -4.50 -0.30
N GLU A 58 -4.16 -4.58 0.98
CA GLU A 58 -4.23 -3.43 1.86
C GLU A 58 -2.83 -2.93 2.20
N LEU A 59 -1.94 -3.86 2.60
CA LEU A 59 -0.53 -3.57 2.80
C LEU A 59 0.10 -2.94 1.56
N VAL A 60 -0.12 -3.54 0.39
CA VAL A 60 0.40 -3.03 -0.90
C VAL A 60 -0.14 -1.64 -1.21
N LYS A 61 -1.46 -1.42 -1.10
CA LYS A 61 -2.08 -0.14 -1.46
C LYS A 61 -1.62 0.99 -0.57
N LEU A 62 -1.60 0.78 0.74
CA LEU A 62 -1.18 1.80 1.68
C LEU A 62 0.28 2.21 1.41
N ASN A 63 1.17 1.24 1.24
CA ASN A 63 2.58 1.52 0.95
C ASN A 63 2.81 2.14 -0.43
N GLU A 64 2.02 1.80 -1.46
CA GLU A 64 2.03 2.55 -2.73
C GLU A 64 1.69 4.04 -2.52
N LYS A 65 0.73 4.36 -1.63
CA LYS A 65 0.34 5.75 -1.35
C LYS A 65 1.39 6.50 -0.55
N ILE A 66 1.98 5.85 0.44
CA ILE A 66 3.13 6.38 1.18
C ILE A 66 4.27 6.69 0.19
N ALA A 67 4.62 5.76 -0.70
CA ALA A 67 5.66 5.99 -1.71
C ALA A 67 5.36 7.18 -2.64
N ILE A 68 4.10 7.37 -3.05
CA ILE A 68 3.68 8.54 -3.82
C ILE A 68 3.84 9.84 -3.02
N LEU A 69 3.55 9.85 -1.70
CA LEU A 69 3.78 11.04 -0.88
C LEU A 69 5.25 11.44 -0.81
N HIS A 70 6.15 10.46 -0.76
CA HIS A 70 7.59 10.73 -0.66
C HIS A 70 8.24 11.10 -1.99
N ARG A 71 7.89 10.40 -3.07
CA ARG A 71 8.58 10.52 -4.38
C ARG A 71 7.76 11.25 -5.43
N GLY A 72 6.50 11.59 -5.13
CA GLY A 72 5.58 12.21 -6.07
C GLY A 72 5.17 11.26 -7.20
N VAL A 73 4.94 11.83 -8.38
CA VAL A 73 4.51 11.09 -9.59
C VAL A 73 5.55 10.10 -10.10
N ASP A 74 6.81 10.27 -9.73
CA ASP A 74 7.93 9.42 -10.13
C ASP A 74 8.11 8.19 -9.23
N ALA A 75 7.19 7.96 -8.28
CA ALA A 75 7.19 6.76 -7.48
C ALA A 75 7.06 5.51 -8.37
N ASP A 76 8.03 4.60 -8.30
CA ASP A 76 7.95 3.29 -8.94
C ASP A 76 6.97 2.38 -8.19
N ARG A 77 5.70 2.51 -8.58
CA ARG A 77 4.58 1.77 -7.98
C ARG A 77 4.70 0.27 -8.20
N GLU A 78 5.31 -0.16 -9.30
CA GLU A 78 5.44 -1.59 -9.60
C GLU A 78 6.48 -2.24 -8.69
N SER A 79 7.62 -1.57 -8.50
CA SER A 79 8.63 -2.01 -7.53
C SER A 79 8.08 -2.07 -6.11
N VAL A 80 7.36 -1.03 -5.67
CA VAL A 80 6.70 -1.00 -4.35
C VAL A 80 5.71 -2.17 -4.22
N ARG A 81 4.83 -2.37 -5.20
CA ARG A 81 3.86 -3.46 -5.18
C ARG A 81 4.54 -4.82 -5.06
N ASN A 82 5.50 -5.11 -5.93
CA ASN A 82 6.18 -6.41 -5.93
C ASN A 82 6.89 -6.67 -4.61
N ARG A 83 7.52 -5.63 -4.04
CA ARG A 83 8.20 -5.73 -2.75
C ARG A 83 7.24 -6.06 -1.61
N TYR A 84 6.15 -5.30 -1.46
CA TYR A 84 5.23 -5.53 -0.34
C TYR A 84 4.42 -6.83 -0.49
N ARG A 85 4.18 -7.30 -1.70
CA ARG A 85 3.67 -8.66 -1.94
C ARG A 85 4.65 -9.73 -1.47
N THR A 86 5.93 -9.60 -1.84
CA THR A 86 6.97 -10.53 -1.41
C THR A 86 7.09 -10.57 0.11
N ILE A 87 7.04 -9.41 0.77
CA ILE A 87 7.07 -9.33 2.24
C ILE A 87 5.87 -10.02 2.86
N PHE A 88 4.67 -9.74 2.36
CA PHE A 88 3.45 -10.36 2.88
C PHE A 88 3.55 -11.89 2.79
N ARG A 89 3.96 -12.43 1.63
CA ARG A 89 4.07 -13.87 1.44
C ARG A 89 5.23 -14.53 2.15
N ALA A 90 6.34 -13.83 2.32
CA ALA A 90 7.49 -14.37 3.03
C ALA A 90 7.30 -14.37 4.55
N GLU A 91 6.62 -13.35 5.09
CA GLU A 91 6.67 -13.06 6.53
C GLU A 91 5.32 -13.15 7.25
N LEU A 92 4.21 -13.08 6.53
CA LEU A 92 2.86 -13.08 7.11
C LEU A 92 2.09 -14.34 6.72
N ASP A 93 1.84 -14.55 5.43
CA ASP A 93 1.13 -15.73 4.93
C ASP A 93 1.56 -16.10 3.50
N PRO A 94 2.16 -17.29 3.27
CA PRO A 94 2.72 -17.68 1.97
C PRO A 94 1.69 -17.83 0.85
N GLU A 95 0.43 -18.11 1.19
CA GLU A 95 -0.66 -18.23 0.22
C GLU A 95 -1.29 -16.86 -0.07
N GLY A 96 -0.97 -15.84 0.72
CA GLY A 96 -1.50 -14.49 0.58
C GLY A 96 -2.88 -14.31 1.24
N GLU A 97 -3.24 -15.20 2.16
CA GLU A 97 -4.51 -15.13 2.88
C GLU A 97 -4.53 -13.98 3.90
N PRO A 98 -5.70 -13.41 4.21
CA PRO A 98 -5.82 -12.34 5.21
C PRO A 98 -5.33 -12.80 6.59
N VAL A 99 -4.51 -11.98 7.25
CA VAL A 99 -3.91 -12.36 8.54
C VAL A 99 -4.52 -11.59 9.71
N PRO A 100 -4.76 -12.24 10.87
CA PRO A 100 -5.27 -11.53 12.05
C PRO A 100 -4.19 -10.64 12.68
N TYR A 101 -4.62 -9.73 13.56
CA TYR A 101 -3.75 -8.84 14.33
C TYR A 101 -2.57 -9.57 14.98
N VAL A 102 -2.78 -10.76 15.53
CA VAL A 102 -1.74 -11.51 16.27
C VAL A 102 -0.53 -11.82 15.38
N THR A 103 -0.77 -12.16 14.11
CA THR A 103 0.29 -12.48 13.13
C THR A 103 1.02 -11.21 12.74
N PHE A 104 0.28 -10.14 12.45
CA PHE A 104 0.86 -8.82 12.15
C PHE A 104 1.73 -8.30 13.31
N ARG A 105 1.20 -8.31 14.53
CA ARG A 105 1.90 -7.90 15.76
C ARG A 105 3.23 -8.63 15.91
N LYS A 106 3.21 -9.96 15.76
CA LYS A 106 4.42 -10.80 15.89
C LYS A 106 5.48 -10.43 14.85
N TYR A 107 5.08 -10.29 13.59
CA TYR A 107 5.97 -9.86 12.52
C TYR A 107 6.57 -8.48 12.80
N MET A 108 5.72 -7.51 13.15
CA MET A 108 6.13 -6.13 13.35
C MET A 108 7.08 -5.95 14.53
N PHE A 109 6.84 -6.62 15.67
CA PHE A 109 7.79 -6.56 16.78
C PHE A 109 9.12 -7.22 16.48
N ARG A 110 9.13 -8.36 15.77
CA ARG A 110 10.38 -8.97 15.31
C ARG A 110 11.17 -8.04 14.38
N MET A 111 10.47 -7.33 13.50
CA MET A 111 11.07 -6.33 12.63
C MET A 111 11.64 -5.14 13.45
N LEU A 112 10.91 -4.65 14.45
CA LEU A 112 11.39 -3.61 15.37
C LEU A 112 12.62 -4.05 16.16
N ASP A 113 12.65 -5.29 16.68
CA ASP A 113 13.82 -5.81 17.40
C ASP A 113 15.04 -5.95 16.51
N SER A 114 14.83 -6.28 15.23
CA SER A 114 15.92 -6.33 14.24
C SER A 114 16.46 -4.95 13.87
N LEU A 115 15.64 -3.90 14.05
CA LEU A 115 15.98 -2.51 13.80
C LEU A 115 16.74 -1.90 14.96
N ASP A 116 16.11 -1.95 16.14
CA ASP A 116 16.67 -1.44 17.37
C ASP A 116 15.97 -2.13 18.56
N PRO A 117 16.69 -2.80 19.46
CA PRO A 117 16.10 -3.42 20.64
C PRO A 117 15.67 -2.41 21.73
N ASP A 118 16.06 -1.14 21.64
CA ASP A 118 15.70 -0.08 22.60
C ASP A 118 14.24 0.37 22.41
N GLU A 119 13.41 0.11 23.42
CA GLU A 119 11.97 0.37 23.36
C GLU A 119 11.61 1.86 23.11
N PRO A 120 12.26 2.86 23.72
CA PRO A 120 12.08 4.26 23.35
C PRO A 120 12.30 4.53 21.85
N THR A 121 13.35 3.94 21.27
CA THR A 121 13.65 4.06 19.84
C THR A 121 12.59 3.36 18.98
N GLN A 122 12.14 2.17 19.39
CA GLN A 122 11.02 1.47 18.74
C GLN A 122 9.74 2.31 18.75
N ALA A 123 9.43 2.99 19.86
CA ALA A 123 8.28 3.87 19.96
C ALA A 123 8.39 5.06 18.98
N MET A 124 9.58 5.64 18.80
CA MET A 124 9.79 6.69 17.79
C MET A 124 9.59 6.18 16.36
N ILE A 125 10.04 4.94 16.08
CA ILE A 125 9.79 4.30 14.78
C ILE A 125 8.29 4.07 14.57
N MET A 126 7.57 3.61 15.60
CA MET A 126 6.11 3.42 15.52
C MET A 126 5.33 4.71 15.33
N ASP A 127 5.75 5.78 16.00
CA ASP A 127 5.14 7.10 15.83
C ASP A 127 5.25 7.56 14.36
N GLN A 128 6.43 7.37 13.76
CA GLN A 128 6.63 7.66 12.34
C GLN A 128 5.76 6.79 11.43
N PHE A 129 5.62 5.49 11.73
CA PHE A 129 4.83 4.56 10.91
C PHE A 129 3.35 4.94 10.92
N ILE A 130 2.82 5.26 12.10
CA ILE A 130 1.44 5.73 12.29
C ILE A 130 1.23 7.05 11.53
N ALA A 131 2.13 8.02 11.72
CA ALA A 131 2.02 9.33 11.07
C ALA A 131 1.98 9.23 9.53
N GLU A 132 2.74 8.31 8.93
CA GLU A 132 2.73 8.12 7.48
C GLU A 132 1.48 7.40 6.96
N ALA A 133 1.01 6.39 7.70
CA ALA A 133 -0.24 5.72 7.38
C ALA A 133 -1.42 6.71 7.44
N ASP A 134 -1.49 7.50 8.51
CA ASP A 134 -2.50 8.56 8.68
C ASP A 134 -2.43 9.60 7.56
N LEU A 135 -1.22 10.07 7.22
CA LEU A 135 -1.04 11.03 6.14
C LEU A 135 -1.51 10.46 4.79
N ALA A 136 -1.22 9.19 4.51
CA ALA A 136 -1.68 8.51 3.30
C ALA A 136 -3.20 8.38 3.26
N LEU A 137 -3.84 8.03 4.38
CA LEU A 137 -5.30 7.95 4.50
C LEU A 137 -5.96 9.32 4.29
N ALA A 138 -5.40 10.38 4.88
CA ALA A 138 -5.88 11.75 4.72
C ALA A 138 -5.71 12.27 3.28
N ALA A 139 -4.59 11.95 2.62
CA ALA A 139 -4.29 12.39 1.27
C ALA A 139 -5.03 11.60 0.18
N PHE A 140 -5.35 10.31 0.42
CA PHE A 140 -5.95 9.42 -0.57
C PHE A 140 -7.23 8.70 -0.11
N PRO A 141 -8.22 9.39 0.50
CA PRO A 141 -9.37 8.76 1.14
C PRO A 141 -10.27 7.98 0.16
N GLY A 142 -10.28 8.35 -1.13
CA GLY A 142 -11.04 7.62 -2.16
C GLY A 142 -10.29 6.41 -2.72
N SER A 143 -8.95 6.44 -2.76
CA SER A 143 -8.14 5.36 -3.34
C SER A 143 -7.87 4.22 -2.36
N LEU A 144 -7.88 4.51 -1.06
CA LEU A 144 -7.63 3.52 0.00
C LEU A 144 -8.89 2.84 0.50
N LYS A 145 -10.10 3.34 0.17
CA LYS A 145 -11.34 2.61 0.45
C LYS A 145 -11.37 1.28 -0.30
N VAL A 146 -11.25 0.19 0.45
CA VAL A 146 -11.47 -1.16 -0.03
C VAL A 146 -12.92 -1.54 0.28
N ARG A 147 -13.67 -2.01 -0.72
CA ARG A 147 -15.01 -2.57 -0.48
C ARG A 147 -14.86 -4.01 0.02
N PRO A 148 -15.50 -4.39 1.14
CA PRO A 148 -15.54 -5.79 1.58
C PRO A 148 -16.02 -6.70 0.45
N GLY A 149 -15.32 -7.82 0.22
CA GLY A 149 -15.74 -8.87 -0.71
C GLY A 149 -15.35 -8.66 -2.19
N THR A 150 -14.50 -7.69 -2.54
CA THR A 150 -14.09 -7.46 -3.95
C THR A 150 -12.65 -7.92 -4.27
N LEU A 151 -11.89 -8.48 -3.31
CA LEU A 151 -10.43 -8.61 -3.44
C LEU A 151 -9.85 -10.03 -3.43
N ALA A 152 -10.67 -11.06 -3.49
CA ALA A 152 -10.16 -12.44 -3.58
C ALA A 152 -9.40 -12.76 -4.89
N ALA A 153 -9.35 -11.86 -5.87
CA ALA A 153 -8.48 -12.04 -7.02
C ALA A 153 -8.17 -10.69 -7.67
N LEU A 154 -6.94 -10.20 -7.49
CA LEU A 154 -6.34 -9.39 -8.55
C LEU A 154 -5.98 -10.38 -9.67
N PRO A 155 -6.70 -10.40 -10.81
CA PRO A 155 -6.27 -11.23 -11.92
C PRO A 155 -4.88 -10.78 -12.35
N ALA A 156 -3.95 -11.72 -12.47
CA ALA A 156 -2.72 -11.50 -13.22
C ALA A 156 -3.12 -10.94 -14.60
N LYS A 157 -2.56 -9.79 -14.98
CA LYS A 157 -2.87 -9.14 -16.26
C LYS A 157 -2.65 -10.13 -17.39
N GLY A 158 -3.76 -10.61 -17.97
CA GLY A 158 -3.77 -11.58 -19.04
C GLY A 158 -5.12 -11.67 -19.74
N SER A 159 -5.82 -10.54 -19.92
CA SER A 159 -6.86 -10.35 -20.94
C SER A 159 -7.51 -8.98 -20.77
N LEU A 160 -7.03 -7.99 -21.53
CA LEU A 160 -7.84 -6.81 -21.79
C LEU A 160 -8.92 -7.22 -22.81
N PRO A 161 -10.23 -6.98 -22.55
CA PRO A 161 -11.22 -7.06 -23.61
C PRO A 161 -10.93 -5.94 -24.62
N GLN A 162 -10.77 -6.32 -25.89
CA GLN A 162 -10.72 -5.41 -27.03
C GLN A 162 -11.95 -4.49 -26.99
N PHE A 163 -11.76 -3.23 -26.63
CA PHE A 163 -12.72 -2.20 -26.96
C PHE A 163 -12.71 -2.04 -28.47
N LYS A 164 -13.75 -2.57 -29.14
CA LYS A 164 -14.04 -2.21 -30.52
C LYS A 164 -14.44 -0.74 -30.53
N ALA A 165 -13.62 0.09 -31.15
CA ALA A 165 -14.00 1.44 -31.52
C ALA A 165 -15.19 1.34 -32.49
N SER A 166 -16.38 1.67 -32.02
CA SER A 166 -17.52 1.91 -32.90
C SER A 166 -17.26 3.24 -33.62
N GLU A 167 -17.14 3.18 -34.94
CA GLU A 167 -17.02 4.32 -35.83
C GLU A 167 -18.16 5.31 -35.59
N VAL A 168 -17.81 6.52 -35.15
CA VAL A 168 -18.72 7.67 -35.24
C VAL A 168 -18.62 8.19 -36.67
N VAL A 169 -19.58 7.78 -37.49
CA VAL A 169 -19.79 8.34 -38.84
C VAL A 169 -20.32 9.76 -38.68
N ILE A 170 -19.46 10.75 -38.89
CA ILE A 170 -19.89 12.15 -39.05
C ILE A 170 -20.26 12.35 -40.52
N SER A 171 -21.56 12.45 -40.79
CA SER A 171 -22.10 12.82 -42.10
C SER A 171 -21.97 14.33 -42.34
N PRO A 172 -21.48 14.79 -43.51
CA PRO A 172 -21.44 16.21 -43.84
C PRO A 172 -22.77 16.63 -44.49
N THR A 173 -23.64 17.31 -43.74
CA THR A 173 -24.84 17.96 -44.28
C THR A 173 -24.60 19.46 -44.44
N THR A 174 -24.35 19.85 -45.69
CA THR A 174 -24.87 21.03 -46.41
C THR A 174 -25.40 22.21 -45.59
N MET A 175 -24.73 23.36 -45.68
CA MET A 175 -25.37 24.68 -45.67
C MET A 175 -24.66 25.61 -46.65
N ALA A 176 -25.25 25.73 -47.84
CA ALA A 176 -25.02 26.81 -48.77
C ALA A 176 -25.82 28.04 -48.31
N MET A 177 -25.16 29.17 -48.11
CA MET A 177 -25.81 30.48 -48.06
C MET A 177 -24.94 31.45 -48.84
N GLY A 178 -25.38 31.73 -50.07
CA GLY A 178 -24.82 32.76 -50.92
C GLY A 178 -25.18 34.15 -50.39
N VAL A 179 -24.22 35.07 -50.45
CA VAL A 179 -24.45 36.51 -50.35
C VAL A 179 -24.26 37.10 -51.74
N LYS A 180 -25.34 37.67 -52.27
CA LYS A 180 -25.42 38.32 -53.58
C LYS A 180 -24.73 39.69 -53.56
N TYR A 181 -24.03 39.99 -54.64
CA TYR A 181 -23.63 41.35 -55.04
C TYR A 181 -24.74 42.03 -55.87
N GLY A 182 -24.80 43.36 -55.78
CA GLY A 182 -25.60 44.29 -56.59
C GLY A 182 -26.23 45.35 -55.68
N GLY A 183 -26.02 46.67 -55.81
CA GLY A 183 -25.68 47.49 -56.95
C GLY A 183 -26.69 48.65 -56.96
N GLY A 184 -26.20 49.87 -56.75
CA GLY A 184 -26.96 51.12 -56.73
C GLY A 184 -26.01 52.30 -56.57
#